data_AF-A0A2T5C3I1-F1
#
_entry.id   AF-A0A2T5C3I1-F1
#
_cell.length_a   1.000
_cell.length_b   1.000
_cell.length_c   1.000
_cell.angle_alpha   90.00
_cell.angle_beta   90.00
_cell.angle_gamma   90.00
#
_symmetry.space_group_name_H-M   'P 1'
#
loop_
_entity.id
_entity.type
_entity.pdbx_description
1 polymer ?
#
loop_
_entity_poly.entity_id
_entity_poly.type
_entity_poly.pdbx_seq_one_letter_code
_entity_poly.pdbx_strand_id
1 'polypeptide(L)'
;MAKFEKIEELIGELNKHKKLFAALFDKRMFPIQEEMILPLVDHDTEKLERLAAYNLLVRGQSQVGLESRLQEFFEEFLEVDETVHVLYIQENLNQIKANQSYYLKENQAIKREQYLTKIKKHLRRIDQVTLQNVKTLRNNTDETYKTEINFDIKKEKLTDIRTQRDALEGVIKAVERMIQDDLFFKTATDAELQLIIHRLRLTLNDSVHNLIEVQQQIIEYLNHIEKRVQIVDKVLLLKSLRDKHYLKERTNFYQLAAQNADIPISQAESFRTRLAIESLGSDEERQKLIFKVRDKMNNRKLLAQNKAGAISDEAFESREQIEESFNLNSLKQIFLGKSQDLFSFTMQHRFNNEVSPQQRIQLYCRLASLFESEFTFSDQTGTYENLEYALIYPASVTTAGFAQPRRND
;
A
#
# COMPACT_ATOMS: atom_id res chain seq x y z
N MET A 1 9.10 41.24 -18.63
CA MET A 1 7.92 40.63 -18.01
C MET A 1 6.76 41.59 -18.16
N ALA A 2 5.64 41.14 -18.75
CA ALA A 2 4.48 42.00 -18.88
C ALA A 2 3.88 42.22 -17.49
N LYS A 3 3.54 43.48 -17.16
CA LYS A 3 2.96 43.86 -15.87
C LYS A 3 1.83 44.84 -16.14
N PHE A 4 0.74 44.72 -15.39
CA PHE A 4 -0.32 45.73 -15.40
C PHE A 4 0.17 46.97 -14.66
N GLU A 5 0.06 48.15 -15.29
CA GLU A 5 0.42 49.42 -14.66
C GLU A 5 -0.75 49.99 -13.83
N LYS A 6 -1.98 49.67 -14.23
CA LYS A 6 -3.21 50.11 -13.54
C LYS A 6 -4.03 48.94 -13.04
N ILE A 7 -4.65 49.13 -11.88
CA ILE A 7 -5.57 48.15 -11.29
C ILE A 7 -6.80 47.89 -12.16
N GLU A 8 -7.27 48.92 -12.88
CA GLU A 8 -8.41 48.83 -13.80
C GLU A 8 -8.16 47.85 -14.94
N GLU A 9 -6.91 47.76 -15.42
CA GLU A 9 -6.52 46.84 -16.50
C GLU A 9 -6.54 45.39 -16.00
N LEU A 10 -5.99 45.15 -14.80
CA LEU A 10 -6.01 43.83 -14.17
C LEU A 10 -7.46 43.36 -13.91
N ILE A 11 -8.28 44.20 -13.28
CA ILE A 11 -9.68 43.87 -13.00
C ILE A 11 -10.46 43.68 -14.31
N GLY A 12 -10.19 44.50 -15.33
CA GLY A 12 -10.77 44.38 -16.65
C GLY A 12 -10.48 43.03 -17.30
N GLU A 13 -9.22 42.57 -17.28
CA GLU A 13 -8.83 41.27 -17.81
C GLU A 13 -9.42 40.09 -17.00
N LEU A 14 -9.42 40.18 -15.67
CA LEU A 14 -10.06 39.17 -14.81
C LEU A 14 -11.56 39.05 -15.10
N ASN A 15 -12.25 40.17 -15.31
CA ASN A 15 -13.69 40.18 -15.59
C ASN A 15 -14.02 39.64 -16.99
N LYS A 16 -13.22 39.99 -18.00
CA LYS A 16 -13.38 39.46 -19.36
C LYS A 16 -13.29 37.92 -19.38
N HIS A 17 -12.34 37.37 -18.64
CA HIS A 17 -12.07 35.93 -18.59
C HIS A 17 -12.62 35.25 -17.32
N LYS A 18 -13.65 35.82 -16.67
CA LYS A 18 -14.20 35.29 -15.41
C LYS A 18 -14.63 33.82 -15.46
N LYS A 19 -15.16 33.36 -16.60
CA LYS A 19 -15.59 31.95 -16.79
C LYS A 19 -14.41 31.00 -16.77
N LEU A 20 -13.29 31.41 -17.37
CA LEU A 20 -12.03 30.68 -17.36
C LEU A 20 -11.50 30.58 -15.93
N PHE A 21 -11.35 31.72 -15.24
CA PHE A 21 -10.83 31.74 -13.87
C PHE A 21 -11.71 30.93 -12.90
N ALA A 22 -13.05 31.02 -13.02
CA ALA A 22 -13.97 30.20 -12.24
C ALA A 22 -13.78 28.70 -12.50
N ALA A 23 -13.73 28.27 -13.77
CA ALA A 23 -13.55 26.87 -14.11
C ALA A 23 -12.19 26.31 -13.66
N LEU A 24 -11.13 27.12 -13.73
CA LEU A 24 -9.81 26.77 -13.24
C LEU A 24 -9.81 26.65 -11.70
N PHE A 25 -10.49 27.56 -11.01
CA PHE A 25 -10.59 27.56 -9.55
C PHE A 25 -11.40 26.37 -9.02
N ASP A 26 -12.51 26.01 -9.68
CA ASP A 26 -13.35 24.88 -9.29
C ASP A 26 -12.58 23.55 -9.34
N LYS A 27 -11.62 23.43 -10.25
CA LYS A 27 -10.78 22.23 -10.40
C LYS A 27 -9.35 22.44 -9.90
N ARG A 28 -9.11 23.41 -9.01
CA ARG A 28 -7.77 23.76 -8.50
C ARG A 28 -6.95 22.59 -7.92
N MET A 29 -7.61 21.51 -7.48
CA MET A 29 -6.95 20.29 -6.98
C MET A 29 -6.31 19.42 -8.07
N PHE A 30 -6.69 19.58 -9.34
CA PHE A 30 -6.20 18.74 -10.43
C PHE A 30 -5.74 19.58 -11.61
N PRO A 31 -4.59 19.27 -12.22
CA PRO A 31 -4.15 19.98 -13.41
C PRO A 31 -5.13 19.71 -14.57
N ILE A 32 -5.64 20.78 -15.17
CA ILE A 32 -6.62 20.68 -16.24
C ILE A 32 -5.91 20.66 -17.59
N GLN A 33 -6.33 19.74 -18.46
CA GLN A 33 -5.85 19.68 -19.85
C GLN A 33 -6.29 20.92 -20.63
N GLU A 34 -5.40 21.49 -21.42
CA GLU A 34 -5.64 22.70 -22.22
C GLU A 34 -6.87 22.54 -23.14
N GLU A 35 -7.08 21.34 -23.70
CA GLU A 35 -8.23 20.98 -24.54
C GLU A 35 -9.59 21.24 -23.87
N MET A 36 -9.67 21.06 -22.56
CA MET A 36 -10.92 21.26 -21.80
C MET A 36 -11.23 22.75 -21.57
N ILE A 37 -10.22 23.62 -21.71
CA ILE A 37 -10.29 25.04 -21.39
C ILE A 37 -10.39 25.89 -22.65
N LEU A 38 -9.86 25.43 -23.78
CA LEU A 38 -9.95 26.12 -25.07
C LEU A 38 -11.38 26.61 -25.42
N PRO A 39 -12.47 25.85 -25.18
CA PRO A 39 -13.82 26.34 -25.43
C PRO A 39 -14.22 27.57 -24.59
N LEU A 40 -13.60 27.76 -23.42
CA LEU A 40 -13.86 28.90 -22.51
C LEU A 40 -13.13 30.18 -22.94
N VAL A 41 -12.21 30.07 -23.90
CA VAL A 41 -11.39 31.17 -24.43
C VAL A 41 -11.63 31.34 -25.95
N ASP A 42 -12.77 30.88 -26.45
CA ASP A 42 -13.16 30.91 -27.87
C ASP A 42 -12.14 30.22 -28.80
N HIS A 43 -11.48 29.15 -28.33
CA HIS A 43 -10.42 28.42 -29.04
C HIS A 43 -9.19 29.26 -29.43
N ASP A 44 -8.97 30.38 -28.74
CA ASP A 44 -7.89 31.30 -29.03
C ASP A 44 -6.68 31.05 -28.10
N THR A 45 -5.66 30.41 -28.65
CA THR A 45 -4.41 30.08 -27.95
C THR A 45 -3.57 31.32 -27.65
N GLU A 46 -3.66 32.39 -28.45
CA GLU A 46 -2.90 33.63 -28.22
C GLU A 46 -3.38 34.35 -26.96
N LYS A 47 -4.68 34.26 -26.65
CA LYS A 47 -5.22 34.78 -25.38
C LYS A 47 -4.64 34.05 -24.16
N LEU A 48 -4.51 32.72 -24.23
CA LEU A 48 -3.89 31.94 -23.15
C LEU A 48 -2.40 32.31 -22.97
N GLU A 49 -1.68 32.50 -24.07
CA GLU A 49 -0.28 32.94 -24.04
C GLU A 49 -0.15 34.34 -23.45
N ARG A 50 -1.07 35.24 -23.78
CA ARG A 50 -1.12 36.58 -23.18
C ARG A 50 -1.36 36.48 -21.66
N LEU A 51 -2.35 35.72 -21.21
CA LEU A 51 -2.66 35.55 -19.78
C LEU A 51 -1.49 34.92 -19.01
N ALA A 52 -0.78 33.97 -19.62
CA ALA A 52 0.46 33.42 -19.06
C ALA A 52 1.59 34.45 -19.01
N ALA A 53 1.75 35.28 -20.05
CA ALA A 53 2.77 36.33 -20.09
C ALA A 53 2.56 37.43 -19.01
N TYR A 54 1.31 37.65 -18.58
CA TYR A 54 0.94 38.53 -17.48
C TYR A 54 0.97 37.84 -16.09
N ASN A 55 1.44 36.58 -16.00
CA ASN A 55 1.47 35.77 -14.77
C ASN A 55 0.09 35.57 -14.12
N LEU A 56 -0.97 35.45 -14.91
CA LEU A 56 -2.30 35.07 -14.40
C LEU A 56 -2.52 33.56 -14.46
N LEU A 57 -1.82 32.89 -15.37
CA LEU A 57 -1.90 31.45 -15.60
C LEU A 57 -0.50 30.83 -15.63
N VAL A 58 -0.41 29.58 -15.23
CA VAL A 58 0.77 28.74 -15.43
C VAL A 58 0.44 27.72 -16.52
N ARG A 59 1.27 27.70 -17.56
CA ARG A 59 1.14 26.75 -18.68
C ARG A 59 2.25 25.70 -18.59
N GLY A 60 1.86 24.44 -18.43
CA GLY A 60 2.72 23.28 -18.63
C GLY A 60 2.70 22.82 -20.10
N GLN A 61 3.18 21.60 -20.38
CA GLN A 61 3.22 21.08 -21.76
C GLN A 61 1.84 20.91 -22.41
N SER A 62 0.82 20.54 -21.63
CA SER A 62 -0.58 20.41 -22.09
C SER A 62 -1.58 20.75 -20.98
N GLN A 63 -1.10 21.39 -19.92
CA GLN A 63 -1.90 21.68 -18.72
C GLN A 63 -1.90 23.17 -18.46
N VAL A 64 -3.05 23.68 -18.03
CA VAL A 64 -3.22 25.08 -17.66
C VAL A 64 -3.75 25.13 -16.23
N GLY A 65 -3.09 25.92 -15.41
CA GLY A 65 -3.48 26.19 -14.03
C GLY A 65 -3.53 27.68 -13.75
N LEU A 66 -4.16 28.05 -12.63
CA LEU A 66 -4.02 29.38 -12.08
C LEU A 66 -2.59 29.59 -11.59
N GLU A 67 -2.12 30.82 -11.68
CA GLU A 67 -0.89 31.20 -10.97
C GLU A 67 -1.13 31.17 -9.46
N SER A 68 -0.11 30.73 -8.70
CA SER A 68 -0.24 30.44 -7.27
C SER A 68 -0.72 31.63 -6.44
N ARG A 69 -0.24 32.84 -6.71
CA ARG A 69 -0.66 34.04 -5.97
C ARG A 69 -2.11 34.41 -6.27
N LEU A 70 -2.56 34.24 -7.51
CA LEU A 70 -3.95 34.48 -7.87
C LEU A 70 -4.88 33.42 -7.26
N GLN A 71 -4.44 32.16 -7.21
CA GLN A 71 -5.15 31.09 -6.54
C GLN A 71 -5.25 31.35 -5.03
N GLU A 72 -4.13 31.59 -4.35
CA GLU A 72 -4.07 31.93 -2.92
C GLU A 72 -4.96 33.13 -2.60
N PHE A 73 -4.96 34.16 -3.46
CA PHE A 73 -5.86 35.30 -3.33
C PHE A 73 -7.33 34.88 -3.35
N PHE A 74 -7.76 34.07 -4.33
CA PHE A 74 -9.16 33.62 -4.39
C PHE A 74 -9.52 32.71 -3.21
N GLU A 75 -8.63 31.81 -2.80
CA GLU A 75 -8.83 30.94 -1.63
C GLU A 75 -8.97 31.75 -0.34
N GLU A 76 -8.17 32.81 -0.17
CA GLU A 76 -8.25 33.72 0.96
C GLU A 76 -9.58 34.48 0.99
N PHE A 77 -10.01 35.05 -0.14
CA PHE A 77 -11.25 35.84 -0.21
C PHE A 77 -12.53 35.00 -0.17
N LEU A 78 -12.48 33.76 -0.67
CA LEU A 78 -13.60 32.83 -0.64
C LEU A 78 -13.63 31.98 0.64
N GLU A 79 -12.63 32.11 1.52
CA GLU A 79 -12.46 31.29 2.73
C GLU A 79 -12.40 29.77 2.43
N VAL A 80 -11.88 29.39 1.27
CA VAL A 80 -11.78 27.98 0.82
C VAL A 80 -10.37 27.42 1.08
N ASP A 81 -9.46 28.24 1.59
CA ASP A 81 -8.11 27.81 1.92
C ASP A 81 -8.11 26.76 3.05
N GLU A 82 -7.50 25.61 2.75
CA GLU A 82 -7.25 24.51 3.69
C GLU A 82 -5.97 24.73 4.51
N THR A 83 -5.18 25.76 4.20
CA THR A 83 -3.89 26.00 4.85
C THR A 83 -4.01 26.88 6.09
N VAL A 84 -3.25 26.53 7.13
CA VAL A 84 -3.22 27.24 8.41
C VAL A 84 -2.04 28.20 8.43
N HIS A 85 -2.32 29.50 8.39
CA HIS A 85 -1.29 30.54 8.26
C HIS A 85 -0.77 31.04 9.61
N VAL A 86 -0.05 30.19 10.36
CA VAL A 86 0.48 30.56 11.69
C VAL A 86 1.53 31.67 11.61
N LEU A 87 2.45 31.57 10.64
CA LEU A 87 3.53 32.54 10.44
C LEU A 87 3.00 33.95 10.16
N TYR A 88 1.89 34.04 9.43
CA TYR A 88 1.28 35.31 9.09
C TYR A 88 0.81 36.09 10.34
N ILE A 89 0.27 35.40 11.34
CA ILE A 89 -0.12 36.03 12.63
C ILE A 89 1.13 36.56 13.34
N GLN A 90 2.23 35.79 13.35
CA GLN A 90 3.48 36.18 13.97
C GLN A 90 4.14 37.38 13.25
N GLU A 91 4.09 37.43 11.92
CA GLU A 91 4.54 38.59 11.15
C GLU A 91 3.75 39.85 11.47
N ASN A 92 2.42 39.76 11.53
CA ASN A 92 1.57 40.89 11.92
C ASN A 92 1.89 41.35 13.36
N LEU A 93 2.15 40.43 14.28
CA LEU A 93 2.58 40.75 15.64
C LEU A 93 3.94 41.48 15.66
N ASN A 94 4.90 41.06 14.84
CA ASN A 94 6.18 41.77 14.69
C ASN A 94 6.00 43.17 14.10
N GLN A 95 5.11 43.33 13.11
CA GLN A 95 4.77 44.64 12.54
C GLN A 95 4.10 45.56 13.56
N ILE A 96 3.26 45.03 14.45
CA ILE A 96 2.67 45.82 15.56
C ILE A 96 3.79 46.34 16.46
N LYS A 97 4.71 45.48 16.93
CA LYS A 97 5.85 45.88 17.78
C LYS A 97 6.73 46.94 17.14
N ALA A 98 7.02 46.80 15.85
CA ALA A 98 7.79 47.79 15.09
C ALA A 98 7.05 49.13 15.00
N ASN A 99 5.77 49.12 14.62
CA ASN A 99 4.96 50.34 14.50
C ASN A 99 4.72 51.02 15.86
N GLN A 100 4.60 50.27 16.95
CA GLN A 100 4.56 50.82 18.30
C GLN A 100 5.86 51.53 18.66
N SER A 101 7.00 50.91 18.36
CA SER A 101 8.31 51.52 18.58
C SER A 101 8.47 52.82 17.80
N TYR A 102 7.95 52.89 16.57
CA TYR A 102 7.93 54.11 15.77
C TYR A 102 6.97 55.16 16.34
N TYR A 103 5.77 54.76 16.75
CA TYR A 103 4.78 55.64 17.37
C TYR A 103 5.32 56.35 18.62
N LEU A 104 6.07 55.63 19.46
CA LEU A 104 6.64 56.19 20.70
C LEU A 104 7.82 57.14 20.45
N LYS A 105 8.55 56.98 19.33
CA LYS A 105 9.71 57.81 18.97
C LYS A 105 9.34 59.01 18.09
N GLU A 106 8.16 59.02 17.49
CA GLU A 106 7.74 60.03 16.51
C GLU A 106 7.14 61.27 17.21
N ASN A 107 7.64 62.44 16.83
CA ASN A 107 7.22 63.74 17.36
C ASN A 107 6.14 64.39 16.49
N GLN A 108 6.05 64.04 15.21
CA GLN A 108 5.03 64.58 14.29
C GLN A 108 3.69 63.88 14.48
N ALA A 109 2.65 64.64 14.87
CA ALA A 109 1.31 64.11 15.14
C ALA A 109 0.71 63.33 13.95
N ILE A 110 0.87 63.83 12.72
CA ILE A 110 0.33 63.19 11.51
C ILE A 110 0.96 61.81 11.27
N LYS A 111 2.30 61.70 11.38
CA LYS A 111 3.00 60.41 11.21
C LYS A 111 2.69 59.46 12.35
N ARG A 112 2.57 59.98 13.57
CA ARG A 112 2.16 59.21 14.74
C ARG A 112 0.78 58.59 14.56
N GLU A 113 -0.18 59.33 14.01
CA GLU A 113 -1.50 58.81 13.65
C GLU A 113 -1.43 57.73 12.55
N GLN A 114 -0.57 57.90 11.54
CA GLN A 114 -0.36 56.86 10.51
C GLN A 114 0.15 55.54 11.10
N TYR A 115 1.07 55.59 12.07
CA TYR A 115 1.54 54.38 12.77
C TYR A 115 0.41 53.75 13.59
N LEU A 116 -0.44 54.55 14.22
CA LEU A 116 -1.62 54.05 14.95
C LEU A 116 -2.60 53.33 14.01
N THR A 117 -2.88 53.91 12.83
CA THR A 117 -3.74 53.28 11.81
C THR A 117 -3.15 51.97 11.31
N LYS A 118 -1.83 51.88 11.14
CA LYS A 118 -1.15 50.61 10.80
C LYS A 118 -1.30 49.57 11.91
N ILE A 119 -1.14 49.96 13.18
CA ILE A 119 -1.34 49.06 14.33
C ILE A 119 -2.79 48.54 14.34
N LYS A 120 -3.78 49.42 14.21
CA LYS A 120 -5.21 49.04 14.13
C LYS A 120 -5.46 48.06 12.98
N LYS A 121 -4.87 48.30 11.80
CA LYS A 121 -4.97 47.40 10.64
C LYS A 121 -4.41 46.01 10.95
N HIS A 122 -3.20 45.92 11.53
CA HIS A 122 -2.59 44.63 11.87
C HIS A 122 -3.37 43.88 12.95
N LEU A 123 -3.93 44.57 13.95
CA LEU A 123 -4.79 43.94 14.96
C LEU A 123 -6.06 43.33 14.35
N ARG A 124 -6.75 44.06 13.48
CA ARG A 124 -7.93 43.53 12.74
C ARG A 124 -7.56 42.33 11.87
N ARG A 125 -6.37 42.37 11.28
CA ARG A 125 -5.89 41.28 10.45
C ARG A 125 -5.58 40.02 11.27
N ILE A 126 -4.98 40.18 12.45
CA ILE A 126 -4.79 39.07 13.41
C ILE A 126 -6.14 38.46 13.81
N ASP A 127 -7.13 39.30 14.13
CA ASP A 127 -8.49 38.87 14.47
C ASP A 127 -9.09 37.97 13.38
N GLN A 128 -9.09 38.45 12.13
CA GLN A 128 -9.62 37.73 10.98
C GLN A 128 -8.89 36.42 10.69
N VAL A 129 -7.56 36.45 10.64
CA VAL A 129 -6.76 35.26 10.29
C VAL A 129 -6.82 34.21 11.40
N THR A 130 -6.92 34.61 12.67
CA THR A 130 -7.07 33.66 13.77
C THR A 130 -8.37 32.88 13.66
N LEU A 131 -9.49 33.57 13.41
CA LEU A 131 -10.80 32.94 13.22
C LEU A 131 -10.80 31.97 12.04
N GLN A 132 -10.24 32.40 10.90
CA GLN A 132 -10.15 31.55 9.71
C GLN A 132 -9.30 30.32 9.98
N ASN A 133 -8.11 30.47 10.56
CA ASN A 133 -7.21 29.36 10.87
C ASN A 133 -7.86 28.32 11.81
N VAL A 134 -8.62 28.75 12.81
CA VAL A 134 -9.35 27.85 13.72
C VAL A 134 -10.44 27.08 12.96
N LYS A 135 -11.21 27.75 12.10
CA LYS A 135 -12.25 27.13 11.26
C LYS A 135 -11.64 26.11 10.30
N THR A 136 -10.54 26.46 9.65
CA THR A 136 -9.77 25.59 8.75
C THR A 136 -9.23 24.36 9.49
N LEU A 137 -8.62 24.52 10.67
CA LEU A 137 -8.14 23.39 11.48
C LEU A 137 -9.26 22.40 11.82
N ARG A 138 -10.44 22.90 12.19
CA ARG A 138 -11.60 22.06 12.49
C ARG A 138 -12.06 21.29 11.25
N ASN A 139 -12.19 21.97 10.11
CA ASN A 139 -12.60 21.34 8.85
C ASN A 139 -11.58 20.28 8.42
N ASN A 140 -10.28 20.60 8.44
CA ASN A 140 -9.21 19.66 8.09
C ASN A 140 -9.22 18.42 8.98
N THR A 141 -9.49 18.59 10.28
CA THR A 141 -9.61 17.47 11.22
C THR A 141 -10.73 16.50 10.81
N ASP A 142 -11.91 17.04 10.52
CA ASP A 142 -13.06 16.25 10.10
C ASP A 142 -12.87 15.60 8.72
N GLU A 143 -12.34 16.34 7.75
CA GLU A 143 -12.11 15.86 6.40
C GLU A 143 -11.02 14.78 6.36
N THR A 144 -9.91 14.98 7.06
CA THR A 144 -8.85 13.98 7.17
C THR A 144 -9.37 12.67 7.77
N TYR A 145 -10.20 12.75 8.80
CA TYR A 145 -10.77 11.56 9.42
C TYR A 145 -11.80 10.85 8.51
N LYS A 146 -12.59 11.59 7.73
CA LYS A 146 -13.65 11.02 6.86
C LYS A 146 -13.12 10.48 5.53
N THR A 147 -12.17 11.16 4.91
CA THR A 147 -11.74 10.89 3.52
C THR A 147 -10.57 9.90 3.44
N GLU A 148 -9.63 9.95 4.38
CA GLU A 148 -8.44 9.10 4.34
C GLU A 148 -8.83 7.64 4.65
N ILE A 149 -8.39 6.68 3.83
CA ILE A 149 -8.75 5.27 4.02
C ILE A 149 -7.64 4.55 4.80
N ASN A 150 -6.39 4.91 4.52
CA ASN A 150 -5.23 4.28 5.14
C ASN A 150 -5.08 4.76 6.60
N PHE A 151 -5.11 3.82 7.55
CA PHE A 151 -5.02 4.14 8.97
C PHE A 151 -3.69 4.77 9.38
N ASP A 152 -2.57 4.38 8.75
CA ASP A 152 -1.24 4.92 9.07
C ASP A 152 -1.13 6.38 8.63
N ILE A 153 -1.50 6.65 7.37
CA ILE A 153 -1.51 8.02 6.80
C ILE A 153 -2.51 8.89 7.56
N LYS A 154 -3.69 8.35 7.92
CA LYS A 154 -4.68 9.08 8.71
C LYS A 154 -4.13 9.49 10.07
N LYS A 155 -3.40 8.59 10.74
CA LYS A 155 -2.76 8.89 12.03
C LYS A 155 -1.71 9.98 11.89
N GLU A 156 -0.85 9.89 10.88
CA GLU A 156 0.20 10.88 10.61
C GLU A 156 -0.38 12.26 10.31
N LYS A 157 -1.36 12.36 9.40
CA LYS A 157 -2.03 13.63 9.09
C LYS A 157 -2.74 14.24 10.31
N LEU A 158 -3.40 13.43 11.15
CA LEU A 158 -4.02 13.92 12.39
C LEU A 158 -2.97 14.42 13.39
N THR A 159 -1.77 13.82 13.42
CA THR A 159 -0.66 14.34 14.25
C THR A 159 -0.07 15.64 13.71
N ASP A 160 -0.04 15.81 12.39
CA ASP A 160 0.39 17.07 11.77
C ASP A 160 -0.59 18.20 12.08
N ILE A 161 -1.90 17.94 11.97
CA ILE A 161 -2.94 18.89 12.35
C ILE A 161 -2.82 19.26 13.83
N ARG A 162 -2.53 18.29 14.70
CA ARG A 162 -2.26 18.56 16.13
C ARG A 162 -1.06 19.50 16.32
N THR A 163 0.01 19.31 15.56
CA THR A 163 1.19 20.17 15.63
C THR A 163 0.89 21.59 15.15
N GLN A 164 0.10 21.73 14.09
CA GLN A 164 -0.37 23.04 13.60
C GLN A 164 -1.26 23.74 14.63
N ARG A 165 -2.15 22.98 15.30
CA ARG A 165 -3.00 23.45 16.40
C ARG A 165 -2.14 23.98 17.56
N ASP A 166 -1.12 23.23 17.99
CA ASP A 166 -0.20 23.64 19.06
C ASP A 166 0.57 24.92 18.69
N ALA A 167 1.02 25.04 17.44
CA ALA A 167 1.68 26.24 16.94
C ALA A 167 0.76 27.46 16.95
N LEU A 168 -0.49 27.30 16.50
CA LEU A 168 -1.50 28.37 16.52
C LEU A 168 -1.84 28.79 17.94
N GLU A 169 -2.03 27.85 18.86
CA GLU A 169 -2.25 28.12 20.29
C GLU A 169 -1.08 28.92 20.90
N GLY A 170 0.16 28.57 20.53
CA GLY A 170 1.35 29.30 20.93
C GLY A 170 1.36 30.76 20.47
N VAL A 171 0.99 31.02 19.22
CA VAL A 171 0.92 32.38 18.66
C VAL A 171 -0.23 33.18 19.27
N ILE A 172 -1.41 32.57 19.47
CA ILE A 172 -2.56 33.21 20.15
C ILE A 172 -2.15 33.67 21.55
N LYS A 173 -1.49 32.80 22.34
CA LYS A 173 -0.98 33.16 23.66
C LYS A 173 0.05 34.30 23.60
N ALA A 174 0.88 34.35 22.56
CA ALA A 174 1.82 35.45 22.37
C ALA A 174 1.12 36.78 22.08
N VAL A 175 0.03 36.76 21.28
CA VAL A 175 -0.82 37.93 21.02
C VAL A 175 -1.51 38.39 22.31
N GLU A 176 -2.09 37.47 23.09
CA GLU A 176 -2.72 37.79 24.38
C GLU A 176 -1.76 38.45 25.36
N ARG A 177 -0.55 37.88 25.52
CA ARG A 177 0.50 38.47 26.37
C ARG A 177 0.88 39.87 25.91
N MET A 178 1.07 40.09 24.61
CA MET A 178 1.37 41.42 24.07
C MET A 178 0.26 42.44 24.43
N ILE A 179 -1.01 42.04 24.32
CA ILE A 179 -2.15 42.91 24.64
C ILE A 179 -2.28 43.19 26.15
N GLN A 180 -1.84 42.26 27.00
CA GLN A 180 -1.92 42.38 28.46
C GLN A 180 -0.73 43.11 29.08
N ASP A 181 0.48 42.85 28.61
CA ASP A 181 1.72 43.34 29.22
C ASP A 181 2.11 44.74 28.73
N ASP A 182 1.73 45.09 27.51
CA ASP A 182 2.20 46.32 26.89
C ASP A 182 1.46 47.57 27.42
N LEU A 183 2.24 48.45 28.05
CA LEU A 183 1.79 49.74 28.58
C LEU A 183 1.16 50.61 27.49
N PHE A 184 1.57 50.44 26.23
CA PHE A 184 1.00 51.17 25.09
C PHE A 184 -0.52 50.99 25.01
N PHE A 185 -1.01 49.75 25.12
CA PHE A 185 -2.44 49.45 25.01
C PHE A 185 -3.24 49.88 26.24
N LYS A 186 -2.61 49.90 27.43
CA LYS A 186 -3.23 50.38 28.67
C LYS A 186 -3.36 51.90 28.72
N THR A 187 -2.43 52.62 28.10
CA THR A 187 -2.35 54.09 28.19
C THR A 187 -3.01 54.77 26.98
N ALA A 188 -3.35 54.03 25.92
CA ALA A 188 -3.94 54.58 24.72
C ALA A 188 -5.36 55.12 24.97
N THR A 189 -5.56 56.41 24.72
CA THR A 189 -6.84 57.13 24.82
C THR A 189 -7.76 56.95 23.60
N ASP A 190 -7.28 56.31 22.54
CA ASP A 190 -8.05 56.12 21.30
C ASP A 190 -9.18 55.08 21.49
N ALA A 191 -10.43 55.53 21.38
CA ALA A 191 -11.61 54.69 21.60
C ALA A 191 -11.75 53.55 20.57
N GLU A 192 -11.39 53.79 19.31
CA GLU A 192 -11.47 52.77 18.26
C GLU A 192 -10.47 51.64 18.51
N LEU A 193 -9.24 51.97 18.93
CA LEU A 193 -8.23 51.00 19.31
C LEU A 193 -8.71 50.13 20.48
N GLN A 194 -9.33 50.74 21.50
CA GLN A 194 -9.87 49.99 22.64
C GLN A 194 -10.98 49.02 22.22
N LEU A 195 -11.87 49.41 21.31
CA LEU A 195 -12.89 48.52 20.75
C LEU A 195 -12.28 47.34 19.98
N ILE A 196 -11.26 47.60 19.15
CA ILE A 196 -10.55 46.53 18.42
C ILE A 196 -9.89 45.56 19.39
N ILE A 197 -9.23 46.06 20.44
CA ILE A 197 -8.58 45.22 21.46
C ILE A 197 -9.60 44.39 22.21
N HIS A 198 -10.72 44.99 22.62
CA HIS A 198 -11.77 44.27 23.33
C HIS A 198 -12.35 43.15 22.47
N ARG A 199 -12.68 43.44 21.21
CA ARG A 199 -13.13 42.42 20.25
C ARG A 199 -12.10 41.32 20.07
N LEU A 200 -10.84 41.68 19.86
CA LEU A 200 -9.76 40.73 19.68
C LEU A 200 -9.60 39.83 20.91
N ARG A 201 -9.73 40.34 22.13
CA ARG A 201 -9.70 39.51 23.35
C ARG A 201 -10.82 38.48 23.40
N LEU A 202 -12.05 38.86 23.03
CA LEU A 202 -13.17 37.93 22.94
C LEU A 202 -12.89 36.85 21.89
N THR A 203 -12.48 37.27 20.69
CA THR A 203 -12.12 36.36 19.61
C THR A 203 -11.01 35.38 20.01
N LEU A 204 -9.93 35.85 20.64
CA LEU A 204 -8.82 35.01 21.07
C LEU A 204 -9.26 33.98 22.12
N ASN A 205 -10.08 34.38 23.09
CA ASN A 205 -10.64 33.46 24.08
C ASN A 205 -11.53 32.39 23.45
N ASP A 206 -12.43 32.80 22.55
CA ASP A 206 -13.28 31.87 21.79
C ASP A 206 -12.43 30.93 20.93
N SER A 207 -11.34 31.45 20.34
CA SER A 207 -10.40 30.66 19.54
C SER A 207 -9.67 29.63 20.39
N VAL A 208 -9.27 29.96 21.62
CA VAL A 208 -8.68 28.99 22.56
C VAL A 208 -9.67 27.88 22.90
N HIS A 209 -10.93 28.22 23.19
CA HIS A 209 -11.96 27.21 23.45
C HIS A 209 -12.17 26.29 22.23
N ASN A 210 -12.28 26.86 21.03
CA ASN A 210 -12.40 26.07 19.80
C ASN A 210 -11.17 25.18 19.56
N LEU A 211 -9.96 25.63 19.87
CA LEU A 211 -8.75 24.80 19.75
C LEU A 211 -8.71 23.65 20.75
N ILE A 212 -9.31 23.81 21.94
CA ILE A 212 -9.50 22.73 22.91
C ILE A 212 -10.48 21.69 22.36
N GLU A 213 -11.59 22.14 21.76
CA GLU A 213 -12.56 21.23 21.12
C GLU A 213 -11.92 20.45 19.97
N VAL A 214 -11.18 21.12 19.07
CA VAL A 214 -10.42 20.46 17.99
C VAL A 214 -9.44 19.44 18.57
N GLN A 215 -8.75 19.77 19.67
CA GLN A 215 -7.85 18.82 20.32
C GLN A 215 -8.58 17.58 20.88
N GLN A 216 -9.76 17.76 21.48
CA GLN A 216 -10.58 16.64 21.95
C GLN A 216 -11.03 15.75 20.79
N GLN A 217 -11.48 16.34 19.69
CA GLN A 217 -11.85 15.61 18.48
C GLN A 217 -10.68 14.80 17.91
N ILE A 218 -9.49 15.40 17.81
CA ILE A 218 -8.28 14.69 17.37
C ILE A 218 -7.99 13.48 18.27
N ILE A 219 -8.09 13.64 19.60
CA ILE A 219 -7.87 12.54 20.54
C ILE A 219 -8.90 11.43 20.33
N GLU A 220 -10.17 11.76 20.20
CA GLU A 220 -11.24 10.79 19.96
C GLU A 220 -11.04 10.03 18.65
N TYR A 221 -10.69 10.74 17.58
CA TYR A 221 -10.40 10.14 16.27
C TYR A 221 -9.19 9.22 16.30
N LEU A 222 -8.10 9.61 16.95
CA LEU A 222 -6.93 8.75 17.15
C LEU A 222 -7.29 7.48 17.95
N ASN A 223 -8.05 7.62 19.04
CA ASN A 223 -8.52 6.48 19.82
C ASN A 223 -9.42 5.53 19.00
N HIS A 224 -10.27 6.08 18.13
CA HIS A 224 -11.11 5.28 17.23
C HIS A 224 -10.28 4.53 16.18
N ILE A 225 -9.24 5.17 15.62
CA ILE A 225 -8.31 4.52 14.70
C ILE A 225 -7.60 3.37 15.39
N GLU A 226 -7.04 3.59 16.59
CA GLU A 226 -6.34 2.53 17.33
C GLU A 226 -7.25 1.33 17.65
N LYS A 227 -8.49 1.58 18.07
CA LYS A 227 -9.48 0.50 18.28
C LYS A 227 -9.77 -0.27 16.99
N ARG A 228 -9.91 0.41 15.85
CA ARG A 228 -10.15 -0.23 14.54
C ARG A 228 -8.96 -1.07 14.10
N VAL A 229 -7.74 -0.56 14.24
CA VAL A 229 -6.50 -1.29 13.92
C VAL A 229 -6.41 -2.57 14.76
N GLN A 230 -6.64 -2.48 16.07
CA GLN A 230 -6.65 -3.66 16.96
C GLN A 230 -7.70 -4.71 16.54
N ILE A 231 -8.87 -4.29 16.05
CA ILE A 231 -9.89 -5.22 15.53
C ILE A 231 -9.39 -5.90 14.26
N VAL A 232 -8.83 -5.14 13.31
CA VAL A 232 -8.28 -5.67 12.07
C VAL A 232 -7.16 -6.68 12.35
N ASP A 233 -6.24 -6.38 13.25
CA ASP A 233 -5.15 -7.28 13.66
C ASP A 233 -5.69 -8.58 14.26
N LYS A 234 -6.70 -8.50 15.13
CA LYS A 234 -7.37 -9.67 15.69
C LYS A 234 -8.05 -10.50 14.60
N VAL A 235 -8.70 -9.87 13.62
CA VAL A 235 -9.34 -10.55 12.49
C VAL A 235 -8.30 -11.23 11.59
N LEU A 236 -7.17 -10.57 11.32
CA LEU A 236 -6.06 -11.15 10.56
C LEU A 236 -5.44 -12.34 11.31
N LEU A 237 -5.27 -12.23 12.62
CA LEU A 237 -4.81 -13.35 13.46
C LEU A 237 -5.79 -14.52 13.39
N LEU A 238 -7.09 -14.27 13.57
CA LEU A 238 -8.13 -15.31 13.46
C LEU A 238 -8.15 -15.94 12.06
N LYS A 239 -8.01 -15.14 11.00
CA LYS A 239 -7.88 -15.62 9.62
C LYS A 239 -6.66 -16.53 9.48
N SER A 240 -5.50 -16.14 10.02
CA SER A 240 -4.29 -16.96 9.97
C SER A 240 -4.44 -18.29 10.72
N LEU A 241 -5.11 -18.27 11.88
CA LEU A 241 -5.41 -19.47 12.67
C LEU A 241 -6.41 -20.38 11.95
N ARG A 242 -7.38 -19.79 11.23
CA ARG A 242 -8.33 -20.52 10.40
C ARG A 242 -7.63 -21.21 9.25
N ASP A 243 -6.80 -20.48 8.52
CA ASP A 243 -6.11 -20.98 7.33
C ASP A 243 -5.12 -22.10 7.71
N LYS A 244 -4.57 -22.07 8.94
CA LYS A 244 -3.74 -23.14 9.52
C LYS A 244 -4.54 -24.24 10.26
N HIS A 245 -5.87 -24.19 10.23
CA HIS A 245 -6.77 -25.13 10.91
C HIS A 245 -6.62 -25.21 12.46
N TYR A 246 -5.92 -24.27 13.09
CA TYR A 246 -5.71 -24.22 14.55
C TYR A 246 -6.81 -23.48 15.33
N LEU A 247 -7.86 -22.99 14.66
CA LEU A 247 -8.94 -22.25 15.34
C LEU A 247 -9.58 -23.03 16.48
N LYS A 248 -9.84 -24.33 16.30
CA LYS A 248 -10.50 -25.16 17.31
C LYS A 248 -9.62 -25.41 18.53
N GLU A 249 -8.31 -25.55 18.33
CA GLU A 249 -7.36 -25.91 19.39
C GLU A 249 -6.88 -24.69 20.19
N ARG A 250 -6.67 -23.56 19.52
CA ARG A 250 -6.04 -22.37 20.12
C ARG A 250 -7.01 -21.27 20.53
N THR A 251 -8.29 -21.36 20.16
CA THR A 251 -9.27 -20.31 20.44
C THR A 251 -10.64 -20.87 20.82
N ASN A 252 -11.39 -20.13 21.63
CA ASN A 252 -12.79 -20.42 21.99
C ASN A 252 -13.80 -19.85 20.97
N PHE A 253 -13.37 -19.60 19.72
CA PHE A 253 -14.16 -18.93 18.69
C PHE A 253 -15.52 -19.59 18.46
N TYR A 254 -15.56 -20.93 18.33
CA TYR A 254 -16.81 -21.66 18.07
C TYR A 254 -17.80 -21.61 19.25
N GLN A 255 -17.29 -21.56 20.48
CA GLN A 255 -18.14 -21.44 21.68
C GLN A 255 -18.79 -20.05 21.75
N LEU A 256 -18.00 -18.99 21.50
CA LEU A 256 -18.52 -17.62 21.46
C LEU A 256 -19.45 -17.38 20.26
N ALA A 257 -19.16 -17.97 19.10
CA ALA A 257 -20.03 -17.89 17.94
C ALA A 257 -21.38 -18.58 18.17
N ALA A 258 -21.39 -19.73 18.85
CA ALA A 258 -22.63 -20.43 19.22
C ALA A 258 -23.47 -19.64 20.24
N GLN A 259 -22.83 -18.89 21.14
CA GLN A 259 -23.53 -18.02 22.11
C GLN A 259 -24.13 -16.77 21.49
N ASN A 260 -23.53 -16.24 20.40
CA ASN A 260 -23.96 -15.02 19.73
C ASN A 260 -24.76 -15.29 18.44
N ALA A 261 -25.54 -16.37 18.41
CA ALA A 261 -26.33 -16.77 17.24
C ALA A 261 -27.42 -15.77 16.82
N ASP A 262 -27.74 -14.79 17.66
CA ASP A 262 -28.73 -13.74 17.40
C ASP A 262 -28.22 -12.60 16.49
N ILE A 263 -26.95 -12.63 16.05
CA ILE A 263 -26.44 -11.62 15.13
C ILE A 263 -26.93 -11.97 13.71
N PRO A 264 -27.77 -11.13 13.06
CA PRO A 264 -28.19 -11.38 11.69
C PRO A 264 -26.99 -11.19 10.76
N ILE A 265 -26.34 -12.31 10.40
CA ILE A 265 -25.35 -12.33 9.33
C ILE A 265 -26.14 -12.12 8.04
N SER A 266 -26.18 -10.87 7.56
CA SER A 266 -26.78 -10.56 6.27
C SER A 266 -26.08 -11.40 5.20
N GLN A 267 -26.81 -12.34 4.61
CA GLN A 267 -26.29 -13.13 3.49
C GLN A 267 -26.04 -12.15 2.34
N ALA A 268 -24.83 -12.18 1.78
CA ALA A 268 -24.47 -11.29 0.68
C ALA A 268 -25.51 -11.38 -0.43
N GLU A 269 -26.26 -10.29 -0.66
CA GLU A 269 -27.24 -10.23 -1.74
C GLU A 269 -26.51 -10.46 -3.06
N SER A 270 -26.77 -11.61 -3.70
CA SER A 270 -26.26 -11.85 -5.04
C SER A 270 -27.04 -10.94 -5.99
N PHE A 271 -26.45 -9.82 -6.39
CA PHE A 271 -26.98 -8.99 -7.47
C PHE A 271 -26.98 -9.83 -8.76
N ARG A 272 -28.12 -10.45 -9.08
CA ARG A 272 -28.35 -11.01 -10.41
C ARG A 272 -28.81 -9.87 -11.30
N THR A 273 -27.89 -9.26 -12.03
CA THR A 273 -28.23 -8.37 -13.14
C THR A 273 -29.05 -9.15 -14.16
N ARG A 274 -30.37 -8.97 -14.12
CA ARG A 274 -31.26 -9.46 -15.18
C ARG A 274 -31.08 -8.53 -16.38
N LEU A 275 -30.65 -9.07 -17.52
CA LEU A 275 -30.62 -8.29 -18.76
C LEU A 275 -32.05 -7.91 -19.17
N ALA A 276 -32.26 -6.64 -19.54
CA ALA A 276 -33.54 -6.16 -20.04
C ALA A 276 -33.83 -6.78 -21.42
N ILE A 277 -35.01 -7.39 -21.58
CA ILE A 277 -35.40 -8.16 -22.77
C ILE A 277 -35.46 -7.26 -24.02
N GLU A 278 -35.87 -6.00 -23.88
CA GLU A 278 -35.88 -5.03 -25.00
C GLU A 278 -34.47 -4.79 -25.55
N SER A 279 -33.45 -4.81 -24.69
CA SER A 279 -32.05 -4.59 -25.09
C SER A 279 -31.38 -5.80 -25.75
N LEU A 280 -32.02 -6.98 -25.74
CA LEU A 280 -31.56 -8.17 -26.48
C LEU A 280 -32.08 -8.24 -27.92
N GLY A 281 -33.21 -7.58 -28.21
CA GLY A 281 -33.86 -7.64 -29.51
C GLY A 281 -33.27 -6.69 -30.55
N SER A 282 -32.71 -5.55 -30.10
CA SER A 282 -32.27 -4.46 -30.97
C SER A 282 -30.78 -4.47 -31.34
N ASP A 283 -29.95 -5.28 -30.66
CA ASP A 283 -28.50 -5.13 -30.69
C ASP A 283 -27.81 -6.46 -31.07
N GLU A 284 -27.50 -6.64 -32.36
CA GLU A 284 -26.87 -7.86 -32.90
C GLU A 284 -25.52 -8.17 -32.23
N GLU A 285 -24.78 -7.14 -31.79
CA GLU A 285 -23.51 -7.30 -31.10
C GLU A 285 -23.68 -8.02 -29.75
N ARG A 286 -24.79 -7.76 -29.05
CA ARG A 286 -25.10 -8.42 -27.77
C ARG A 286 -25.50 -9.87 -27.96
N GLN A 287 -26.21 -10.20 -29.04
CA GLN A 287 -26.50 -11.60 -29.37
C GLN A 287 -25.21 -12.38 -29.64
N LYS A 288 -24.27 -11.81 -30.41
CA LYS A 288 -22.94 -12.41 -30.66
C LYS A 288 -22.17 -12.64 -29.35
N LEU A 289 -22.23 -11.68 -28.41
CA LEU A 289 -21.62 -11.83 -27.08
C LEU A 289 -22.28 -12.96 -26.27
N ILE A 290 -23.60 -13.11 -26.31
CA ILE A 290 -24.32 -14.19 -25.61
C ILE A 290 -23.92 -15.56 -26.16
N PHE A 291 -23.86 -15.72 -27.49
CA PHE A 291 -23.38 -16.97 -28.10
C PHE A 291 -21.92 -17.27 -27.69
N LYS A 292 -21.05 -16.26 -27.71
CA LYS A 292 -19.65 -16.42 -27.27
C LYS A 292 -19.52 -16.81 -25.79
N VAL A 293 -20.38 -16.30 -24.91
CA VAL A 293 -20.43 -16.68 -23.49
C VAL A 293 -20.98 -18.10 -23.32
N ARG A 294 -22.01 -18.47 -24.09
CA ARG A 294 -22.56 -19.84 -24.10
C ARG A 294 -21.51 -20.87 -24.52
N ASP A 295 -20.74 -20.58 -25.57
CA ASP A 295 -19.66 -21.44 -26.03
C ASP A 295 -18.55 -21.55 -24.97
N LYS A 296 -18.20 -20.45 -24.31
CA LYS A 296 -17.28 -20.48 -23.16
C LYS A 296 -17.80 -21.30 -21.99
N MET A 297 -19.10 -21.26 -21.68
CA MET A 297 -19.68 -22.08 -20.61
C MET A 297 -19.70 -23.57 -20.96
N ASN A 298 -20.00 -23.93 -22.20
CA ASN A 298 -19.92 -25.32 -22.68
C ASN A 298 -18.48 -25.83 -22.66
N ASN A 299 -17.52 -25.03 -23.12
CA ASN A 299 -16.10 -25.35 -23.02
C ASN A 299 -15.65 -25.51 -21.57
N ARG A 300 -16.16 -24.69 -20.65
CA ARG A 300 -15.86 -24.82 -19.22
C ARG A 300 -16.45 -26.09 -18.59
N LYS A 301 -17.60 -26.58 -19.07
CA LYS A 301 -18.15 -27.89 -18.68
C LYS A 301 -17.29 -29.04 -19.24
N LEU A 302 -16.85 -28.96 -20.48
CA LEU A 302 -15.92 -29.93 -21.09
C LEU A 302 -14.57 -29.95 -20.35
N LEU A 303 -14.03 -28.78 -20.00
CA LEU A 303 -12.81 -28.66 -19.18
C LEU A 303 -13.00 -29.17 -17.74
N ALA A 304 -14.21 -29.03 -17.17
CA ALA A 304 -14.53 -29.59 -15.86
C ALA A 304 -14.68 -31.13 -15.90
N GLN A 305 -15.12 -31.70 -17.04
CA GLN A 305 -15.09 -33.15 -17.30
C GLN A 305 -13.66 -33.64 -17.57
N ASN A 306 -12.82 -32.82 -18.22
CA ASN A 306 -11.38 -33.05 -18.39
C ASN A 306 -10.55 -32.65 -17.16
N LYS A 307 -11.10 -32.82 -15.95
CA LYS A 307 -10.27 -32.97 -14.77
C LYS A 307 -9.87 -34.43 -14.72
N ALA A 308 -8.56 -34.72 -14.66
CA ALA A 308 -8.11 -36.05 -14.29
C ALA A 308 -8.89 -36.46 -13.03
N GLY A 309 -9.50 -37.65 -13.05
CA GLY A 309 -10.18 -38.20 -11.89
C GLY A 309 -9.23 -38.20 -10.69
N ALA A 310 -9.79 -38.15 -9.48
CA ALA A 310 -9.00 -38.35 -8.28
C ALA A 310 -8.19 -39.64 -8.44
N ILE A 311 -6.88 -39.56 -8.17
CA ILE A 311 -5.99 -40.72 -8.14
C ILE A 311 -6.66 -41.77 -7.24
N SER A 312 -6.94 -42.97 -7.77
CA SER A 312 -7.64 -44.00 -6.98
C SER A 312 -6.78 -44.41 -5.79
N ASP A 313 -7.41 -44.78 -4.68
CA ASP A 313 -6.71 -45.26 -3.48
C ASP A 313 -5.85 -46.51 -3.76
N GLU A 314 -6.11 -47.22 -4.87
CA GLU A 314 -5.28 -48.32 -5.39
C GLU A 314 -3.87 -47.87 -5.86
N ALA A 315 -3.69 -46.60 -6.22
CA ALA A 315 -2.38 -46.02 -6.52
C ALA A 315 -1.60 -45.60 -5.26
N PHE A 316 -2.31 -45.51 -4.12
CA PHE A 316 -1.75 -45.26 -2.79
C PHE A 316 -1.64 -46.53 -1.94
N GLU A 317 -2.24 -47.65 -2.37
CA GLU A 317 -1.72 -48.96 -2.03
C GLU A 317 -0.30 -49.04 -2.61
N SER A 318 0.64 -48.58 -1.79
CA SER A 318 1.99 -49.09 -1.78
C SER A 318 1.90 -50.60 -1.95
N ARG A 319 2.09 -51.06 -3.19
CA ARG A 319 2.97 -52.20 -3.38
C ARG A 319 4.25 -51.76 -2.68
N GLU A 320 4.35 -52.10 -1.41
CA GLU A 320 5.62 -52.44 -0.80
C GLU A 320 6.18 -53.60 -1.66
N GLN A 321 6.63 -53.27 -2.87
CA GLN A 321 7.85 -53.84 -3.37
C GLN A 321 8.88 -53.33 -2.38
N ILE A 322 8.98 -54.02 -1.24
CA ILE A 322 10.27 -54.30 -0.66
C ILE A 322 11.06 -54.83 -1.85
N GLU A 323 11.84 -53.95 -2.48
CA GLU A 323 12.98 -54.42 -3.25
C GLU A 323 13.74 -55.28 -2.24
N GLU A 324 13.53 -56.60 -2.31
CA GLU A 324 14.34 -57.56 -1.58
C GLU A 324 15.74 -57.35 -2.12
N SER A 325 16.48 -56.48 -1.45
CA SER A 325 17.88 -56.23 -1.71
C SER A 325 18.59 -57.52 -1.31
N PHE A 326 18.67 -58.46 -2.26
CA PHE A 326 19.54 -59.61 -2.13
C PHE A 326 20.93 -59.08 -1.76
N ASN A 327 21.50 -59.54 -0.65
CA ASN A 327 22.83 -59.12 -0.23
C ASN A 327 23.87 -59.65 -1.22
N LEU A 328 24.17 -58.84 -2.25
CA LEU A 328 25.05 -59.20 -3.37
C LEU A 328 26.48 -59.54 -2.87
N ASN A 329 26.92 -58.93 -1.77
CA ASN A 329 28.23 -59.20 -1.17
C ASN A 329 28.32 -60.59 -0.51
N SER A 330 27.25 -61.09 0.12
CA SER A 330 27.24 -62.45 0.67
C SER A 330 27.26 -63.50 -0.43
N LEU A 331 26.56 -63.25 -1.54
CA LEU A 331 26.58 -64.14 -2.71
C LEU A 331 27.97 -64.16 -3.37
N LYS A 332 28.67 -63.03 -3.41
CA LYS A 332 30.07 -62.92 -3.87
C LYS A 332 31.03 -63.79 -3.05
N GLN A 333 30.96 -63.75 -1.72
CA GLN A 333 31.88 -64.56 -0.88
C GLN A 333 31.66 -66.06 -1.04
N ILE A 334 30.40 -66.50 -1.17
CA ILE A 334 30.07 -67.91 -1.40
C ILE A 334 30.53 -68.34 -2.80
N PHE A 335 30.45 -67.45 -3.78
CA PHE A 335 30.91 -67.69 -5.15
C PHE A 335 32.44 -67.83 -5.24
N LEU A 336 33.20 -66.92 -4.60
CA LEU A 336 34.67 -67.00 -4.57
C LEU A 336 35.21 -68.30 -3.93
N GLY A 337 34.41 -68.95 -3.07
CA GLY A 337 34.76 -70.22 -2.43
C GLY A 337 34.44 -71.48 -3.26
N LYS A 338 33.76 -71.35 -4.41
CA LYS A 338 33.38 -72.47 -5.28
C LYS A 338 34.03 -72.35 -6.65
N SER A 339 34.65 -73.41 -7.14
CA SER A 339 35.26 -73.49 -8.47
C SER A 339 34.24 -73.79 -9.58
N GLN A 340 33.15 -73.03 -9.63
CA GLN A 340 32.06 -73.20 -10.61
C GLN A 340 31.74 -71.89 -11.30
N ASP A 341 31.13 -71.97 -12.48
CA ASP A 341 30.68 -70.80 -13.25
C ASP A 341 29.60 -70.00 -12.51
N LEU A 342 29.65 -68.66 -12.64
CA LEU A 342 28.72 -67.74 -11.99
C LEU A 342 27.25 -68.03 -12.34
N PHE A 343 26.98 -68.44 -13.58
CA PHE A 343 25.62 -68.79 -14.04
C PHE A 343 25.12 -70.12 -13.44
N SER A 344 25.97 -71.14 -13.39
CA SER A 344 25.67 -72.42 -12.74
C SER A 344 25.47 -72.23 -11.23
N PHE A 345 26.25 -71.34 -10.62
CA PHE A 345 26.13 -70.98 -9.22
C PHE A 345 24.80 -70.28 -8.91
N THR A 346 24.39 -69.25 -9.67
CA THR A 346 23.12 -68.53 -9.42
C THR A 346 21.89 -69.41 -9.65
N MET A 347 21.99 -70.42 -10.52
CA MET A 347 20.90 -71.39 -10.73
C MET A 347 20.84 -72.49 -9.68
N GLN A 348 21.98 -72.99 -9.20
CA GLN A 348 22.02 -74.04 -8.18
C GLN A 348 21.90 -73.50 -6.74
N HIS A 349 22.13 -72.20 -6.53
CA HIS A 349 22.02 -71.59 -5.20
C HIS A 349 20.56 -71.59 -4.72
N ARG A 350 20.35 -72.12 -3.52
CA ARG A 350 19.04 -72.06 -2.85
C ARG A 350 18.93 -70.70 -2.16
N PHE A 351 18.11 -69.83 -2.73
CA PHE A 351 17.69 -68.60 -2.06
C PHE A 351 16.58 -68.93 -1.07
N ASN A 352 16.48 -68.15 0.02
CA ASN A 352 15.47 -68.38 1.05
C ASN A 352 14.02 -68.14 0.57
N ASN A 353 13.85 -67.45 -0.56
CA ASN A 353 12.56 -67.17 -1.21
C ASN A 353 12.55 -67.75 -2.64
N GLU A 354 11.37 -68.05 -3.18
CA GLU A 354 11.20 -68.58 -4.54
C GLU A 354 11.54 -67.52 -5.60
N VAL A 355 12.82 -67.48 -6.03
CA VAL A 355 13.28 -66.57 -7.08
C VAL A 355 12.98 -67.14 -8.47
N SER A 356 12.22 -66.40 -9.27
CA SER A 356 11.86 -66.77 -10.64
C SER A 356 13.11 -66.84 -11.54
N PRO A 357 13.12 -67.65 -12.62
CA PRO A 357 14.28 -67.80 -13.49
C PRO A 357 14.72 -66.48 -14.13
N GLN A 358 13.79 -65.54 -14.39
CA GLN A 358 14.10 -64.21 -14.92
C GLN A 358 14.83 -63.32 -13.90
N GLN A 359 14.43 -63.37 -12.63
CA GLN A 359 15.11 -62.64 -11.56
C GLN A 359 16.52 -63.19 -11.30
N ARG A 360 16.73 -64.50 -11.46
CA ARG A 360 18.07 -65.13 -11.37
C ARG A 360 19.01 -64.66 -12.50
N ILE A 361 18.48 -64.46 -13.70
CA ILE A 361 19.24 -63.90 -14.83
C ILE A 361 19.57 -62.42 -14.57
N GLN A 362 18.63 -61.64 -14.03
CA GLN A 362 18.91 -60.26 -13.63
C GLN A 362 19.99 -60.17 -12.53
N LEU A 363 19.98 -61.09 -11.56
CA LEU A 363 21.02 -61.18 -10.54
C LEU A 363 22.38 -61.57 -11.13
N TYR A 364 22.43 -62.49 -12.12
CA TYR A 364 23.65 -62.80 -12.86
C TYR A 364 24.22 -61.57 -13.58
N CYS A 365 23.40 -60.85 -14.35
CA CYS A 365 23.83 -59.64 -15.03
C CYS A 365 24.28 -58.55 -14.03
N ARG A 366 23.55 -58.40 -12.92
CA ARG A 366 23.88 -57.40 -11.89
C ARG A 366 25.17 -57.73 -11.16
N LEU A 367 25.45 -59.00 -10.87
CA LEU A 367 26.72 -59.43 -10.26
C LEU A 367 27.90 -59.31 -11.25
N ALA A 368 27.70 -59.67 -12.52
CA ALA A 368 28.72 -59.55 -13.55
C ALA A 368 29.13 -58.09 -13.80
N SER A 369 28.16 -57.15 -13.85
CA SER A 369 28.44 -55.73 -14.05
C SER A 369 29.02 -55.02 -12.82
N LEU A 370 28.64 -55.42 -11.60
CA LEU A 370 29.10 -54.74 -10.37
C LEU A 370 30.49 -55.20 -9.90
N PHE A 371 30.90 -56.44 -10.23
CA PHE A 371 32.17 -57.02 -9.77
C PHE A 371 33.10 -57.44 -10.93
N GLU A 372 32.97 -56.77 -12.08
CA GLU A 372 33.75 -57.01 -13.30
C GLU A 372 35.26 -57.07 -13.05
N SER A 373 35.77 -56.26 -12.12
CA SER A 373 37.21 -56.18 -11.81
C SER A 373 37.78 -57.39 -11.07
N GLU A 374 36.95 -58.27 -10.51
CA GLU A 374 37.38 -59.42 -9.69
C GLU A 374 37.03 -60.79 -10.31
N PHE A 375 36.41 -60.77 -11.49
CA PHE A 375 36.03 -61.96 -12.23
C PHE A 375 36.82 -62.09 -13.53
N THR A 376 37.18 -63.32 -13.90
CA THR A 376 37.77 -63.61 -15.21
C THR A 376 36.67 -64.02 -16.17
N PHE A 377 36.42 -63.17 -17.17
CA PHE A 377 35.53 -63.48 -18.28
C PHE A 377 36.26 -64.39 -19.26
N SER A 378 35.74 -65.59 -19.50
CA SER A 378 36.26 -66.51 -20.51
C SER A 378 35.63 -66.19 -21.88
N ASP A 379 36.38 -66.36 -22.97
CA ASP A 379 35.89 -66.24 -24.36
C ASP A 379 34.97 -67.40 -24.78
N GLN A 380 34.66 -68.32 -23.88
CA GLN A 380 33.75 -69.45 -24.12
C GLN A 380 32.34 -69.12 -23.61
N THR A 381 31.36 -69.22 -24.52
CA THR A 381 29.93 -69.06 -24.21
C THR A 381 29.27 -70.41 -23.97
N GLY A 382 28.45 -70.49 -22.92
CA GLY A 382 27.55 -71.63 -22.66
C GLY A 382 26.14 -71.34 -23.16
N THR A 383 25.40 -72.36 -23.54
CA THR A 383 23.98 -72.24 -23.94
C THR A 383 23.07 -72.86 -22.88
N TYR A 384 22.05 -72.13 -22.45
CA TYR A 384 20.99 -72.65 -21.59
C TYR A 384 19.61 -72.28 -22.13
N GLU A 385 18.84 -73.32 -22.51
CA GLU A 385 17.44 -73.36 -23.02
C GLU A 385 17.03 -72.42 -24.18
N ASN A 386 17.76 -71.33 -24.46
CA ASN A 386 17.83 -70.52 -25.69
C ASN A 386 18.70 -69.25 -25.50
N LEU A 387 19.48 -69.13 -24.41
CA LEU A 387 20.32 -67.98 -24.08
C LEU A 387 21.80 -68.36 -24.07
N GLU A 388 22.62 -67.58 -24.77
CA GLU A 388 24.09 -67.63 -24.70
C GLU A 388 24.57 -66.79 -23.50
N TYR A 389 25.32 -67.40 -22.59
CA TYR A 389 25.90 -66.70 -21.44
C TYR A 389 27.41 -66.90 -21.40
N ALA A 390 28.13 -65.91 -20.87
CA ALA A 390 29.58 -65.99 -20.71
C ALA A 390 29.94 -66.84 -19.47
N LEU A 391 30.92 -67.73 -19.61
CA LEU A 391 31.48 -68.48 -18.49
C LEU A 391 32.41 -67.55 -17.69
N ILE A 392 32.03 -67.28 -16.43
CA ILE A 392 32.68 -66.32 -15.54
C ILE A 392 33.19 -67.09 -14.31
N TYR A 393 34.51 -67.00 -14.06
CA TYR A 393 35.19 -67.67 -12.95
C TYR A 393 35.79 -66.68 -11.93
N PRO A 394 36.02 -67.10 -10.68
CA PRO A 394 36.71 -66.27 -9.68
C PRO A 394 38.22 -66.19 -9.95
N ALA A 395 38.81 -64.99 -9.83
CA ALA A 395 40.26 -64.82 -9.98
C ALA A 395 41.03 -65.47 -8.81
N SER A 396 41.93 -66.40 -9.10
CA SER A 396 42.79 -67.05 -8.10
C SER A 396 43.89 -66.11 -7.61
N VAL A 397 43.95 -65.85 -6.29
CA VAL A 397 44.97 -64.98 -5.67
C VAL A 397 46.12 -65.82 -5.08
N THR A 398 47.31 -65.75 -5.68
CA THR A 398 48.64 -66.16 -5.14
C THR A 398 49.71 -65.58 -6.07
N THR A 399 50.78 -64.83 -5.73
CA THR A 399 51.28 -64.06 -4.55
C THR A 399 52.54 -63.32 -5.03
N ALA A 400 52.79 -62.07 -4.60
CA ALA A 400 54.09 -61.45 -4.27
C ALA A 400 53.88 -59.92 -4.16
N GLY A 401 54.38 -59.15 -3.18
CA GLY A 401 55.31 -59.42 -2.10
C GLY A 401 55.30 -58.28 -1.07
N PHE A 402 55.90 -58.59 0.06
CA PHE A 402 56.06 -57.81 1.30
C PHE A 402 56.61 -56.39 1.12
N ALA A 403 56.07 -55.42 1.89
CA ALA A 403 56.83 -54.63 2.87
C ALA A 403 55.90 -53.69 3.68
N GLN A 404 55.87 -53.92 5.00
CA GLN A 404 55.51 -52.94 6.03
C GLN A 404 56.85 -52.42 6.62
N PRO A 405 56.97 -51.21 7.21
CA PRO A 405 56.32 -50.98 8.52
C PRO A 405 55.90 -49.53 8.90
N ARG A 406 54.92 -49.50 9.83
CA ARG A 406 54.75 -48.64 11.04
C ARG A 406 54.63 -47.11 10.85
N ARG A 407 53.49 -46.50 11.19
CA ARG A 407 53.06 -46.01 12.53
C ARG A 407 54.08 -45.05 13.19
N ASN A 408 53.76 -43.76 13.25
CA ASN A 408 53.29 -43.08 14.46
C ASN A 408 52.99 -41.59 14.17
N ASP A 409 51.96 -41.10 14.88
CA ASP A 409 51.53 -39.72 15.13
C ASP A 409 50.95 -38.87 13.98
#